data_AF-X0U6J6-F1
#
_entry.id   AF-X0U6J6-F1
#
_cell.length_a   1.000
_cell.length_b   1.000
_cell.length_c   1.000
_cell.angle_alpha   90.00
_cell.angle_beta   90.00
_cell.angle_gamma   90.00
#
_symmetry.space_group_name_H-M   'P 1'
#
loop_
_entity.id
_entity.type
_entity.pdbx_description
1 polymer ?
#
loop_
_entity_poly.entity_id
_entity_poly.type
_entity_poly.pdbx_seq_one_letter_code
_entity_poly.pdbx_strand_id
1 'polypeptide(L)' 'MTGRERVKAALTFNKPDRVPRDLWALPYIILFRKDELDSILSKYPMDIGFSEISLNFTEDQLQLTAKKGKYADDWG' A
#
# COMPACT_ATOMS: atom_id res chain seq x y z
N MET A 1 2.05 6.90 18.16
CA MET A 1 2.04 7.60 16.86
C MET A 1 1.21 6.80 15.86
N THR A 2 0.46 7.45 14.98
CA THR A 2 -0.17 6.81 13.81
C THR A 2 0.89 6.33 12.83
N GLY A 3 0.54 5.44 11.89
CA GLY A 3 1.45 5.01 10.83
C GLY A 3 2.01 6.20 10.03
N ARG A 4 1.13 7.14 9.65
CA ARG A 4 1.49 8.36 8.93
C ARG A 4 2.44 9.26 9.72
N GLU A 5 2.17 9.48 11.00
CA GLU A 5 3.07 10.25 11.89
C GLU A 5 4.46 9.59 11.96
N ARG A 6 4.50 8.27 12.09
CA ARG A 6 5.75 7.49 12.18
C ARG A 6 6.57 7.57 10.90
N VAL A 7 5.93 7.45 9.74
CA VAL A 7 6.61 7.62 8.44
C VAL A 7 7.15 9.03 8.30
N LYS A 8 6.37 10.06 8.61
CA LYS A 8 6.84 11.47 8.57
C LYS A 8 8.05 11.67 9.48
N ALA A 9 7.97 11.21 10.72
CA ALA A 9 9.06 11.29 11.67
C ALA A 9 10.34 10.58 11.18
N ALA A 10 10.22 9.41 10.56
CA ALA A 10 11.35 8.71 9.97
C ALA A 10 11.98 9.50 8.82
N LEU A 11 11.18 10.03 7.90
CA LEU A 11 11.65 10.81 6.74
C LEU A 11 12.31 12.14 7.13
N THR A 12 11.86 12.76 8.24
CA THR A 12 12.45 13.99 8.77
C THR A 12 13.53 13.73 9.82
N PHE A 13 14.00 12.49 9.98
CA PHE A 13 14.98 12.08 10.99
C PHE A 13 14.62 12.50 12.43
N ASN A 14 13.32 12.56 12.73
CA ASN A 14 12.77 13.02 14.01
C ASN A 14 12.26 11.85 14.87
N LYS A 15 13.18 11.06 15.43
CA LYS A 15 12.97 10.03 16.46
C LYS A 15 11.58 9.35 16.44
N PRO A 16 11.27 8.52 15.42
CA PRO A 16 10.03 7.74 15.43
C PRO A 16 10.02 6.75 16.60
N ASP A 17 8.82 6.42 17.12
CA ASP A 17 8.63 5.45 18.21
C ASP A 17 9.09 4.02 17.84
N ARG A 18 9.12 3.69 16.54
CA ARG A 18 9.79 2.54 15.94
C ARG A 18 10.00 2.76 14.43
N VAL A 19 10.81 1.91 13.79
CA VAL A 19 10.95 1.89 12.32
C VAL A 19 9.59 1.62 11.66
N PRO A 20 9.16 2.40 10.64
CA PRO A 20 7.96 2.11 9.85
C PRO A 20 8.01 0.72 9.19
N ARG A 21 6.86 0.07 9.03
CA ARG A 21 6.70 -1.27 8.48
C ARG A 21 5.72 -1.28 7.32
N ASP A 22 6.05 -2.11 6.34
CA ASP A 22 5.22 -2.47 5.20
C ASP A 22 5.40 -3.98 4.95
N LEU A 23 4.38 -4.76 5.30
CA LEU A 23 4.38 -6.21 5.13
C LEU A 23 3.83 -6.55 3.76
N TRP A 24 4.70 -7.05 2.89
CA TRP A 24 4.27 -7.53 1.58
C TRP A 24 3.68 -8.95 1.69
N ALA A 25 2.39 -9.07 1.38
CA ALA A 25 1.69 -10.35 1.29
C ALA A 25 1.67 -10.85 -0.17
N LEU A 26 1.91 -12.15 -0.36
CA LEU A 26 1.71 -12.78 -1.67
C LEU A 26 0.21 -12.72 -2.04
N PRO A 27 -0.15 -12.54 -3.34
CA PRO A 27 -1.55 -12.45 -3.76
C PRO A 27 -2.42 -13.62 -3.28
N TYR A 28 -1.86 -14.84 -3.26
CA TYR A 28 -2.53 -16.02 -2.75
C TYR A 28 -2.99 -15.85 -1.27
N ILE A 29 -2.17 -15.22 -0.43
CA ILE A 29 -2.49 -15.03 0.99
C ILE A 29 -3.69 -14.09 1.15
N ILE A 30 -3.71 -13.01 0.36
CA ILE A 30 -4.82 -12.04 0.37
C ILE A 30 -6.13 -12.72 -0.07
N LEU A 31 -6.07 -13.64 -1.04
CA LEU A 31 -7.23 -14.31 -1.61
C LEU A 31 -7.73 -15.51 -0.79
N PHE A 32 -6.83 -16.28 -0.17
CA PHE A 32 -7.15 -17.61 0.38
C PHE A 32 -6.78 -17.81 1.86
N ARG A 33 -6.08 -16.84 2.48
CA ARG A 33 -5.61 -16.90 3.87
C ARG A 33 -5.83 -15.55 4.59
N LYS A 34 -6.98 -14.94 4.32
CA LYS A 34 -7.30 -13.59 4.77
C LYS A 34 -7.38 -13.47 6.29
N ASP A 35 -7.95 -14.47 6.95
CA ASP A 35 -8.12 -14.48 8.41
C ASP A 35 -6.76 -14.57 9.13
N GLU A 36 -5.85 -15.40 8.62
CA GLU A 36 -4.49 -15.49 9.13
C GLU A 36 -3.70 -14.20 8.88
N LEU A 37 -3.89 -13.58 7.71
CA LEU A 37 -3.31 -12.28 7.41
C LEU A 37 -3.83 -11.21 8.38
N ASP A 38 -5.14 -11.17 8.67
CA ASP A 38 -5.73 -10.21 9.60
C ASP A 38 -5.23 -10.39 11.03
N SER A 39 -5.05 -11.64 11.46
CA SER A 39 -4.42 -11.97 12.75
C SER A 39 -2.98 -11.42 12.82
N ILE A 40 -2.19 -11.53 11.75
CA ILE A 40 -0.85 -10.94 11.67
C ILE A 40 -0.92 -9.41 11.70
N LEU A 41 -1.78 -8.79 10.89
CA LEU A 41 -1.91 -7.34 10.79
C LEU A 41 -2.41 -6.69 12.09
N SER A 42 -3.19 -7.42 12.90
CA SER A 42 -3.61 -6.96 14.23
C SER A 42 -2.43 -6.81 15.21
N LYS A 43 -1.40 -7.65 15.07
CA LYS A 43 -0.18 -7.62 15.89
C LYS A 43 0.88 -6.69 15.30
N TYR A 44 0.91 -6.60 13.97
CA TYR A 44 1.89 -5.85 13.20
C TYR A 44 1.17 -4.93 12.21
N PRO A 45 0.61 -3.80 12.69
CA PRO A 45 -0.12 -2.88 11.81
C PRO A 45 0.81 -2.23 10.79
N MET A 46 0.29 -2.04 9.58
CA MET A 46 0.96 -1.36 8.47
C MET A 46 1.12 0.13 8.76
N ASP A 47 2.27 0.70 8.41
CA ASP A 47 2.49 2.15 8.51
C ASP A 47 2.37 2.86 7.16
N ILE A 48 2.68 2.13 6.09
CA ILE A 48 2.52 2.57 4.71
C ILE A 48 1.12 2.16 4.25
N GLY A 49 0.40 3.12 3.69
CA GLY A 49 -0.96 2.94 3.20
C GLY A 49 -1.18 3.73 1.93
N PHE A 50 -2.40 3.66 1.41
CA PHE A 50 -2.81 4.42 0.24
C PHE A 50 -3.32 5.82 0.63
N SER A 51 -3.32 6.72 -0.34
CA SER A 51 -3.95 8.04 -0.19
C SER A 51 -5.47 7.89 -0.06
N GLU A 52 -6.08 8.56 0.91
CA GLU A 52 -7.54 8.68 1.02
C GLU A 52 -8.14 9.46 -0.17
N ILE A 53 -7.33 10.27 -0.85
CA ILE A 53 -7.69 10.89 -2.12
C ILE A 53 -7.45 9.86 -3.21
N SER A 54 -8.53 9.28 -3.72
CA SER A 54 -8.53 8.62 -5.02
C SER A 54 -8.47 9.68 -6.10
N LEU A 55 -7.45 9.63 -6.96
CA LEU A 55 -7.43 10.47 -8.16
C LEU A 55 -8.51 10.05 -9.18
N ASN A 56 -9.23 8.95 -8.93
CA ASN A 56 -10.15 8.26 -9.82
C ASN A 56 -9.54 8.08 -11.21
N PHE A 57 -9.14 6.85 -11.53
CA PHE A 57 -8.86 6.54 -12.93
C PHE A 57 -10.09 6.91 -13.76
N THR A 58 -9.89 7.67 -14.82
CA THR A 58 -10.96 7.87 -15.79
C THR A 58 -11.33 6.52 -16.40
N GLU A 59 -12.56 6.40 -16.89
CA GLU A 59 -12.98 5.18 -17.60
C GLU A 59 -11.99 4.83 -18.72
N ASP A 60 -11.50 5.84 -19.45
CA ASP A 60 -10.49 5.67 -20.49
C ASP A 60 -9.18 5.07 -19.97
N GLN A 61 -8.71 5.49 -18.78
CA GLN A 61 -7.49 4.95 -18.15
C GLN A 61 -7.69 3.50 -17.69
N LEU A 62 -8.86 3.17 -17.14
CA LEU A 62 -9.19 1.79 -16.77
C LEU A 62 -9.25 0.88 -18.01
N GLN A 63 -9.90 1.33 -19.07
CA GLN A 63 -10.00 0.59 -20.33
C GLN A 63 -8.65 0.42 -21.03
N LEU A 64 -7.76 1.41 -20.94
CA LEU A 64 -6.40 1.32 -21.48
C LEU A 64 -5.57 0.28 -20.74
N THR A 65 -5.59 0.29 -19.41
CA THR A 65 -4.80 -0.60 -18.55
C THR A 65 -5.34 -2.03 -18.48
N ALA A 66 -6.64 -2.23 -18.73
CA ALA A 66 -7.27 -3.54 -18.74
C ALA A 66 -7.08 -4.34 -20.07
N LYS A 67 -6.60 -3.70 -21.14
CA LYS A 67 -6.38 -4.37 -22.43
C LYS A 67 -5.13 -5.25 -22.39
N LYS A 68 -5.29 -6.51 -22.79
CA LYS A 68 -4.16 -7.43 -23.00
C LYS A 68 -3.23 -6.86 -24.08
N GLY A 69 -2.01 -6.51 -23.72
CA GLY A 69 -1.05 -5.90 -24.64
C GLY A 69 0.16 -5.34 -23.90
N LYS A 70 0.84 -4.40 -24.54
CA LYS A 70 1.88 -3.59 -23.91
C LYS A 70 1.29 -2.24 -23.52
N TYR A 71 1.59 -1.81 -22.32
CA TYR A 71 1.27 -0.50 -21.79
C TYR A 71 2.57 0.10 -21.27
N ALA A 72 2.83 1.35 -21.60
CA ALA A 72 3.86 2.18 -20.99
C ALA A 72 3.12 3.29 -20.26
N ASP A 73 3.44 3.50 -18.99
CA ASP A 73 2.83 4.58 -18.22
C ASP A 73 3.58 5.90 -18.45
N ASP A 74 3.21 6.93 -17.70
CA ASP A 74 3.86 8.25 -17.81
C ASP A 74 5.36 8.23 -17.46
N TRP A 75 5.86 7.12 -16.91
CA TRP A 75 7.26 6.91 -16.55
C TRP A 75 8.05 6.06 -17.55
N GLY A 76 7.39 5.53 -18.60
CA GLY A 76 8.01 4.75 -19.69
C GLY A 76 8.00 3.24 -19.49
#